data_AF-A0A5D0QS70-F1
#
_entry.id   AF-A0A5D0QS70-F1
#
_cell.length_a   1.000
_cell.length_b   1.000
_cell.length_c   1.000
_cell.angle_alpha   90.00
_cell.angle_beta   90.00
_cell.angle_gamma   90.00
#
_symmetry.space_group_name_H-M   'P 1'
#
loop_
_entity.id
_entity.type
_entity.pdbx_description
1 polymer ?
#
loop_
_entity_poly.entity_id
_entity_poly.type
_entity_poly.pdbx_seq_one_letter_code
_entity_poly.pdbx_strand_id
1 'polypeptide(L)'
;MVFTANNQAIVDQNGGTPIIHNTSLTYHYGTQTITDLNGPGNCNNQNPFFVSIPANNPLWAATNNYNLSNSSVGDDAGTDGNDVGIHNGYYDFDLRGYPTELPYLTEMSIIWFLLVQV
;
A
#
# COMPACT_ATOMS: atom_id res chain seq x y z
N MET A 1 -1.02 9.74 -0.78
CA MET A 1 -1.03 8.25 -0.92
C MET A 1 -0.62 7.86 -2.34
N VAL A 2 -0.21 6.60 -2.57
CA VAL A 2 0.17 6.10 -3.92
C VAL A 2 -0.87 5.12 -4.45
N PHE A 3 -1.35 5.36 -5.66
CA PHE A 3 -2.28 4.47 -6.38
C PHE A 3 -1.60 3.95 -7.65
N THR A 4 -1.31 2.66 -7.70
CA THR A 4 -0.63 2.09 -8.87
C THR A 4 -1.01 0.64 -9.14
N ALA A 5 -1.22 0.33 -10.42
CA ALA A 5 -1.62 -0.98 -10.92
C ALA A 5 -1.47 -1.02 -12.45
N ASN A 6 -1.54 -2.23 -13.00
CA ASN A 6 -1.64 -2.47 -14.44
C ASN A 6 -3.09 -2.44 -14.96
N ASN A 7 -4.09 -2.35 -14.07
CA ASN A 7 -5.50 -2.23 -14.42
C ASN A 7 -5.99 -0.80 -14.18
N GLN A 8 -6.39 -0.11 -15.25
CA GLN A 8 -6.86 1.27 -15.22
C GLN A 8 -8.06 1.44 -14.29
N ALA A 9 -9.03 0.50 -14.32
CA ALA A 9 -10.24 0.59 -13.52
C ALA A 9 -10.00 0.48 -12.00
N ILE A 10 -8.82 -0.02 -11.58
CA ILE A 10 -8.44 -0.11 -10.17
C ILE A 10 -7.75 1.18 -9.70
N VAL A 11 -6.98 1.81 -10.58
CA VAL A 11 -6.19 3.00 -10.24
C VAL A 11 -6.95 4.29 -10.49
N ASP A 12 -7.82 4.33 -11.50
CA ASP A 12 -8.65 5.50 -11.77
C ASP A 12 -9.62 5.70 -10.60
N GLN A 13 -9.43 6.79 -9.86
CA GLN A 13 -10.26 7.15 -8.72
C GLN A 13 -11.50 7.96 -9.16
N ASN A 14 -11.72 8.16 -10.46
CA ASN A 14 -12.94 8.79 -10.97
C ASN A 14 -14.08 7.76 -11.07
N GLY A 15 -14.98 7.79 -10.08
CA GLY A 15 -16.19 6.97 -10.15
C GLY A 15 -16.99 6.85 -8.85
N GLY A 16 -16.45 7.28 -7.71
CA GLY A 16 -17.15 7.28 -6.41
C GLY A 16 -17.72 8.65 -6.01
N THR A 17 -18.40 8.70 -4.86
CA THR A 17 -18.63 9.95 -4.09
C THR A 17 -17.35 10.78 -4.07
N PRO A 18 -17.40 12.12 -4.24
CA PRO A 18 -16.19 12.92 -4.46
C PRO A 18 -15.24 12.82 -3.26
N ILE A 19 -14.20 12.01 -3.42
CA ILE A 19 -13.01 12.01 -2.56
C ILE A 19 -12.16 13.17 -3.07
N ILE A 20 -11.76 14.09 -2.21
CA ILE A 20 -10.77 15.12 -2.57
C ILE A 20 -9.41 14.52 -2.26
N HIS A 21 -8.58 14.34 -3.27
CA HIS A 21 -7.22 13.87 -3.09
C HIS A 21 -6.30 15.06 -2.84
N ASN A 22 -5.48 14.96 -1.81
CA ASN A 22 -4.40 15.90 -1.55
C ASN A 22 -3.09 15.12 -1.53
N THR A 23 -2.08 15.62 -2.22
CA THR A 23 -0.71 15.09 -2.16
C THR A 23 -0.65 13.57 -2.43
N SER A 24 -1.27 13.16 -3.54
CA SER A 24 -1.34 11.76 -3.95
C SER A 24 -0.69 11.54 -5.31
N LEU A 25 -0.08 10.36 -5.48
CA LEU A 25 0.60 9.95 -6.70
C LEU A 25 -0.22 8.85 -7.38
N THR A 26 -0.40 8.99 -8.69
CA THR A 26 -1.09 7.96 -9.49
C THR A 26 -0.24 7.48 -10.64
N TYR A 27 -0.22 6.17 -10.87
CA TYR A 27 0.56 5.57 -11.95
C TYR A 27 -0.02 4.27 -12.48
N HIS A 28 -0.25 4.22 -13.79
CA HIS A 28 -0.58 2.98 -14.50
C HIS A 28 0.69 2.39 -15.12
N TYR A 29 0.98 1.11 -14.87
CA TYR A 29 2.18 0.44 -15.41
C TYR A 29 2.13 0.19 -16.93
N GLY A 30 1.00 0.44 -17.59
CA GLY A 30 0.87 0.34 -19.04
C GLY A 30 1.05 1.68 -19.74
N THR A 31 0.59 1.76 -21.00
CA THR A 31 0.69 2.99 -21.82
C THR A 31 -0.54 3.89 -21.71
N GLN A 32 -1.48 3.58 -20.81
CA GLN A 32 -2.75 4.30 -20.71
C GLN A 32 -2.66 5.39 -19.63
N THR A 33 -3.03 6.61 -20.00
CA THR A 33 -3.19 7.73 -19.06
C THR A 33 -4.49 7.54 -18.29
N ILE A 34 -4.43 7.67 -16.97
CA ILE A 34 -5.57 7.72 -16.05
C ILE A 34 -6.02 9.15 -15.87
N THR A 35 -7.30 9.33 -15.54
CA THR A 35 -7.84 10.66 -15.29
C THR A 35 -7.16 11.29 -14.07
N ASP A 36 -6.83 12.58 -14.18
CA ASP A 36 -6.18 13.32 -13.10
C ASP A 36 -7.05 13.34 -11.84
N LEU A 37 -6.40 13.26 -10.67
CA LEU A 37 -7.08 13.38 -9.39
C LEU A 37 -7.54 14.82 -9.15
N ASN A 38 -8.72 14.97 -8.56
CA ASN A 38 -9.22 16.23 -8.05
C ASN A 38 -8.50 16.64 -6.75
N GLY A 39 -8.34 17.94 -6.54
CA GLY A 39 -7.64 18.51 -5.38
C GLY A 39 -6.18 18.88 -5.66
N PRO A 40 -5.51 19.59 -4.73
CA PRO A 40 -4.19 20.16 -4.96
C PRO A 40 -3.04 19.18 -4.70
N GLY A 41 -1.87 19.49 -5.25
CA GLY A 41 -0.61 18.82 -4.91
C GLY A 41 -0.48 17.38 -5.38
N ASN A 42 -1.36 16.90 -6.27
CA ASN A 42 -1.31 15.52 -6.77
C ASN A 42 -0.27 15.34 -7.88
N CYS A 43 0.50 14.26 -7.80
CA CYS A 43 1.45 13.80 -8.81
C CYS A 43 0.73 12.83 -9.77
N ASN A 44 -0.07 13.38 -10.70
CA ASN A 44 -0.88 12.57 -11.61
C ASN A 44 -0.04 11.92 -12.72
N ASN A 45 -0.32 10.65 -13.01
CA ASN A 45 0.28 9.90 -14.12
C ASN A 45 1.83 9.85 -14.06
N GLN A 46 2.43 9.95 -12.87
CA GLN A 46 3.88 9.95 -12.69
C GLN A 46 4.39 8.62 -12.18
N ASN A 47 5.46 8.10 -12.77
CA ASN A 47 6.08 6.86 -12.31
C ASN A 47 6.62 7.05 -10.86
N PRO A 48 6.23 6.20 -9.89
CA PRO A 48 6.74 6.26 -8.53
C PRO A 48 8.21 5.84 -8.40
N PHE A 49 8.84 5.35 -9.48
CA PHE A 49 10.24 4.92 -9.52
C PHE A 49 10.62 4.07 -8.32
N PHE A 50 9.85 3.01 -8.05
CA PHE A 50 10.13 2.08 -6.98
C PHE A 50 11.52 1.45 -7.14
N VAL A 51 12.20 1.21 -6.02
CA VAL A 51 13.60 0.77 -5.99
C VAL A 51 13.82 -0.52 -6.79
N SER A 52 12.94 -1.51 -6.66
CA SER A 52 13.08 -2.77 -7.40
C SER A 52 11.76 -3.50 -7.58
N ILE A 53 11.12 -3.26 -8.73
CA ILE A 53 9.97 -4.02 -9.21
C ILE A 53 10.07 -4.26 -10.73
N PRO A 54 9.38 -5.26 -11.29
CA PRO A 54 9.22 -5.39 -12.73
C PRO A 54 8.47 -4.20 -13.33
N ALA A 55 9.00 -3.62 -14.42
CA ALA A 55 8.58 -2.31 -14.94
C ALA A 55 7.12 -2.21 -15.43
N ASN A 56 6.51 -3.29 -15.94
CA ASN A 56 5.26 -3.19 -16.72
C ASN A 56 4.07 -4.01 -16.19
N ASN A 57 4.24 -4.76 -15.10
CA ASN A 57 3.17 -5.49 -14.41
C ASN A 57 3.81 -6.23 -13.22
N PRO A 58 3.97 -5.58 -12.05
CA PRO A 58 4.62 -6.23 -10.93
C PRO A 58 3.68 -7.32 -10.41
N LEU A 59 3.90 -8.56 -10.84
CA LEU A 59 3.39 -9.72 -10.12
C LEU A 59 3.89 -9.62 -8.68
N TRP A 60 3.03 -9.99 -7.73
CA TRP A 60 3.44 -10.06 -6.34
C TRP A 60 4.65 -10.99 -6.22
N ALA A 61 5.72 -10.49 -5.60
CA ALA A 61 6.89 -11.25 -5.25
C ALA A 61 7.45 -10.70 -3.94
N ALA A 62 7.88 -11.59 -3.04
CA ALA A 62 8.42 -11.20 -1.74
C ALA A 62 9.72 -10.37 -1.84
N THR A 63 10.38 -10.41 -2.99
CA THR A 63 11.60 -9.65 -3.28
C THR A 63 11.33 -8.26 -3.88
N ASN A 64 10.07 -7.90 -4.14
CA ASN A 64 9.73 -6.58 -4.66
C ASN A 64 9.96 -5.52 -3.58
N ASN A 65 10.62 -4.43 -3.96
CA ASN A 65 10.87 -3.28 -3.10
C ASN A 65 10.05 -2.08 -3.61
N TYR A 66 8.95 -1.80 -2.90
CA TYR A 66 8.03 -0.70 -3.18
C TYR A 66 8.38 0.59 -2.42
N ASN A 67 9.60 0.71 -1.87
CA ASN A 67 10.11 2.01 -1.45
C ASN A 67 10.32 2.91 -2.67
N LEU A 68 10.05 4.19 -2.52
CA LEU A 68 10.36 5.19 -3.54
C LEU A 68 11.88 5.33 -3.67
N SER A 69 12.38 5.53 -4.89
CA SER A 69 13.75 5.98 -5.09
C SER A 69 13.83 7.50 -5.03
N ASN A 70 15.04 8.05 -4.86
CA ASN A 70 15.30 9.49 -4.91
C ASN A 70 14.97 10.16 -6.25
N SER A 71 14.61 9.39 -7.28
CA SER A 71 14.12 9.93 -8.57
C SER A 71 12.59 9.98 -8.65
N SER A 72 11.90 9.47 -7.63
CA SER A 72 10.45 9.54 -7.51
C SER A 72 10.00 10.97 -7.31
N VAL A 73 8.98 11.39 -8.05
CA VAL A 73 8.27 12.65 -7.75
C VAL A 73 7.48 12.59 -6.44
N GLY A 74 7.36 11.39 -5.86
CA GLY A 74 6.79 11.18 -4.53
C GLY A 74 7.79 11.29 -3.39
N ASP A 75 9.10 11.35 -3.66
CA ASP A 75 10.15 11.61 -2.66
C ASP A 75 9.96 13.05 -2.13
N ASP A 76 9.86 13.23 -0.80
CA ASP A 76 9.67 14.54 -0.15
C ASP A 76 8.42 15.33 -0.64
N ALA A 77 7.42 14.65 -1.23
CA ALA A 77 6.27 15.31 -1.85
C ALA A 77 5.14 15.66 -0.86
N GLY A 78 5.20 15.13 0.35
CA GLY A 78 4.31 15.42 1.48
C GLY A 78 4.40 16.88 1.93
N THR A 79 3.30 17.43 2.44
CA THR A 79 3.28 18.81 2.96
C THR A 79 4.23 19.06 4.12
N ASP A 80 4.62 18.01 4.84
CA ASP A 80 5.58 18.00 5.94
C ASP A 80 6.98 17.49 5.52
N GLY A 81 7.20 17.33 4.22
CA GLY A 81 8.44 16.81 3.64
C GLY A 81 8.61 15.29 3.78
N ASN A 82 7.52 14.58 4.01
CA ASN A 82 7.53 13.12 3.96
C ASN A 82 7.24 12.62 2.55
N ASP A 83 7.75 11.45 2.23
CA ASP A 83 7.45 10.77 0.99
C ASP A 83 5.94 10.45 0.85
N VAL A 84 5.45 10.47 -0.38
CA VAL A 84 4.09 10.08 -0.73
C VAL A 84 4.09 8.59 -1.04
N GLY A 85 3.55 7.79 -0.13
CA GLY A 85 3.68 6.33 -0.25
C GLY A 85 2.83 5.53 0.72
N ILE A 86 2.95 4.21 0.60
CA ILE A 86 2.58 3.28 1.68
C ILE A 86 3.75 3.33 2.67
N HIS A 87 3.80 4.41 3.43
CA HIS A 87 4.75 4.46 4.53
C HIS A 87 4.21 3.54 5.61
N ASN A 88 5.06 2.60 5.97
CA ASN A 88 5.08 1.98 7.28
C ASN A 88 5.27 3.11 8.31
N GLY A 89 4.21 3.89 8.58
CA GLY A 89 4.12 4.62 9.82
C GLY A 89 4.28 3.62 10.97
N TYR A 90 4.32 4.08 12.22
CA TYR A 90 4.27 3.16 13.37
C TYR A 90 2.95 2.35 13.47
N TYR A 91 2.22 2.21 12.38
CA TYR A 91 1.14 1.27 12.19
C TYR A 91 1.75 -0.10 11.92
N ASP A 92 1.54 -0.95 12.89
CA ASP A 92 2.11 -2.27 12.98
C ASP A 92 1.34 -3.14 11.97
N PHE A 93 1.79 -3.13 10.71
CA PHE A 93 1.16 -3.90 9.63
C PHE A 93 1.58 -5.36 9.80
N ASP A 94 0.74 -6.13 10.48
CA ASP A 94 0.97 -7.55 10.67
C ASP A 94 0.77 -8.30 9.34
N LEU A 95 1.82 -8.98 8.86
CA LEU A 95 1.78 -9.85 7.68
C LEU A 95 0.75 -10.99 7.79
N ARG A 96 0.23 -11.27 8.99
CA ARG A 96 -0.86 -12.22 9.24
C ARG A 96 -2.25 -11.64 8.94
N GLY A 97 -2.35 -10.35 8.63
CA GLY A 97 -3.60 -9.66 8.25
C GLY A 97 -4.52 -9.32 9.42
N TYR A 98 -4.03 -9.38 10.66
CA TYR A 98 -4.80 -8.99 11.84
C TYR A 98 -4.53 -7.52 12.20
N PRO A 99 -5.55 -6.78 12.64
CA PRO A 99 -5.33 -5.50 13.30
C PRO A 99 -4.46 -5.73 14.55
N THR A 100 -3.39 -4.96 14.68
CA THR A 100 -2.37 -5.16 15.72
C THR A 100 -2.85 -4.91 17.14
N GLU A 101 -4.03 -4.34 17.29
CA GLU A 101 -4.66 -4.03 18.58
C GLU A 101 -5.77 -5.01 19.00
N LEU A 102 -6.05 -6.06 18.21
CA LEU A 102 -7.07 -7.04 18.59
C LEU A 102 -6.45 -8.29 19.24
N PRO A 103 -6.91 -8.69 20.45
CA PRO A 103 -6.49 -9.95 21.05
C PRO A 103 -6.82 -11.13 20.12
N TYR A 104 -5.83 -11.99 19.88
CA TYR A 104 -6.00 -13.24 19.12
C TYR A 104 -5.39 -14.41 19.88
N LEU A 105 -5.91 -15.62 19.62
CA LEU A 105 -5.46 -16.83 20.26
C LEU A 105 -4.13 -17.28 19.61
N THR A 106 -3.03 -17.22 20.38
CA THR A 106 -1.70 -17.64 19.94
C THR A 106 -1.46 -19.13 20.14
N GLU A 107 -2.12 -19.74 21.12
CA GLU A 107 -2.02 -21.15 21.45
C GLU A 107 -3.28 -21.65 22.18
N MET A 108 -3.66 -22.90 21.95
CA MET A 108 -4.62 -23.65 22.78
C MET A 108 -3.98 -24.98 23.19
N SER A 109 -3.77 -25.15 24.50
CA SER A 109 -3.29 -26.40 25.08
C SER A 109 -4.44 -27.18 25.72
N ILE A 110 -4.62 -28.45 25.33
CA ILE A 110 -5.63 -29.37 25.89
C ILE A 110 -4.92 -30.36 26.81
N ILE A 111 -5.29 -30.38 28.08
CA ILE A 111 -4.81 -31.37 29.06
C ILE A 111 -5.91 -32.39 29.37
N TRP A 112 -5.58 -33.68 29.26
CA TRP A 112 -6.42 -34.78 29.72
C TRP A 112 -6.02 -35.15 31.15
N PHE A 113 -6.96 -35.15 32.09
CA PHE A 113 -6.76 -35.74 33.41
C PHE A 113 -7.30 -37.18 33.43
N LEU A 114 -6.42 -38.15 33.70
CA LEU A 114 -6.80 -39.53 34.00
C LEU A 114 -7.12 -39.63 35.49
N LEU A 115 -8.38 -39.86 35.85
CA LEU A 115 -8.77 -40.29 37.20
C LEU A 115 -8.24 -41.72 37.41
N VAL A 116 -7.14 -41.87 38.13
CA VAL A 116 -6.80 -43.15 38.77
C VAL A 116 -7.62 -43.24 40.04
N GLN A 117 -8.69 -44.04 40.04
CA GLN A 117 -9.38 -44.42 41.26
C GLN A 117 -8.50 -45.41 42.04
N VAL A 118 -8.32 -45.11 43.33
CA VAL A 118 -7.67 -45.96 44.34
C VAL A 118 -8.60 -47.11 44.71
#